data_AF-A0AAX1UDZ9-F1
#
_entry.id   AF-A0AAX1UDZ9-F1
#
_cell.length_a   1.000
_cell.length_b   1.000
_cell.length_c   1.000
_cell.angle_alpha   90.00
_cell.angle_beta   90.00
_cell.angle_gamma   90.00
#
_symmetry.space_group_name_H-M   'P 1'
#
loop_
_entity.id
_entity.type
_entity.pdbx_description
1 polymer ?
#
loop_
_entity_poly.entity_id
_entity_poly.type
_entity_poly.pdbx_seq_one_letter_code
_entity_poly.pdbx_strand_id
1 'polypeptide(L)'
;MIDHALAAENALLKVRLAETEAALADAVEAQRRLESIIGELRRERFGPASEKLDPEQFNLPLEDVEIAQGILEAAQEKARRALNGSGTNAERPARRNRGHLPAHLPRIERVIEPASTLCPCGCGQMVKIG
;
A
#
# COMPACT_ATOMS: atom_id res chain seq x y z
N MET A 1 25.30 -54.98 38.22
CA MET A 1 23.82 -55.18 38.24
C MET A 1 23.07 -53.86 38.07
N ILE A 2 23.45 -52.81 38.80
CA ILE A 2 22.81 -51.48 38.74
C ILE A 2 22.97 -50.82 37.34
N ASP A 3 24.17 -50.88 36.74
CA ASP A 3 24.40 -50.29 35.41
C ASP A 3 23.58 -50.93 34.29
N HIS A 4 23.31 -52.24 34.37
CA HIS A 4 22.48 -52.94 33.40
C HIS A 4 21.00 -52.56 33.54
N ALA A 5 20.52 -52.34 34.76
CA ALA A 5 19.16 -51.86 35.02
C ALA A 5 18.98 -50.42 34.50
N LEU A 6 19.96 -49.55 34.76
CA LEU A 6 19.98 -48.18 34.26
C LEU A 6 20.06 -48.15 32.72
N ALA A 7 20.83 -49.04 32.10
CA ALA A 7 20.89 -49.15 30.64
C ALA A 7 19.56 -49.61 30.03
N ALA A 8 18.87 -50.57 30.68
CA ALA A 8 17.56 -51.03 30.23
C ALA A 8 16.47 -49.94 30.36
N GLU A 9 16.49 -49.19 31.46
CA GLU A 9 15.58 -48.05 31.65
C GLU A 9 15.83 -46.95 30.61
N ASN A 10 17.09 -46.60 30.35
CA ASN A 10 17.45 -45.66 29.29
C ASN A 10 17.01 -46.14 27.90
N ALA A 11 17.09 -47.44 27.62
CA ALA A 11 16.60 -47.98 26.36
C ALA A 11 15.07 -47.83 26.23
N LEU A 12 14.32 -48.12 27.30
CA LEU A 12 12.87 -47.94 27.33
C LEU A 12 12.48 -46.47 27.16
N LEU A 13 13.16 -45.56 27.85
CA LEU A 13 12.91 -44.12 27.74
C LEU A 13 13.17 -43.60 26.33
N LYS A 14 14.22 -44.10 25.65
CA LYS A 14 14.51 -43.74 24.26
C LYS A 14 13.43 -44.22 23.29
N VAL A 15 12.91 -45.44 23.49
CA VAL A 15 11.80 -45.95 22.68
C VAL A 15 10.57 -45.09 22.88
N ARG A 16 10.22 -44.81 24.14
CA ARG A 16 9.05 -43.97 24.46
C ARG A 16 9.20 -42.54 23.93
N LEU A 17 10.41 -41.97 23.98
CA LEU A 17 10.69 -40.66 23.41
C LEU A 17 10.44 -40.67 21.90
N ALA A 18 10.98 -41.66 21.18
CA ALA A 18 10.78 -41.78 19.74
C ALA A 18 9.30 -41.96 19.36
N GLU A 19 8.54 -42.74 20.13
CA GLU A 19 7.09 -42.88 19.94
C GLU A 19 6.35 -41.55 20.14
N THR A 20 6.71 -40.80 21.20
CA THR A 20 6.09 -39.50 21.46
C THR A 20 6.46 -38.44 20.43
N GLU A 21 7.69 -38.46 19.91
CA GLU A 21 8.16 -37.55 18.87
C GLU A 21 7.44 -37.82 17.54
N ALA A 22 7.24 -39.09 17.19
CA ALA A 22 6.46 -39.48 16.02
C ALA A 22 5.00 -39.01 16.13
N ALA A 23 4.35 -39.27 17.27
CA ALA A 23 2.97 -38.82 17.51
C ALA A 23 2.84 -37.29 17.49
N LEU A 24 3.84 -36.57 17.99
CA LEU A 24 3.88 -35.11 17.95
C LEU A 24 4.01 -34.59 16.51
N ALA A 25 4.84 -35.22 15.69
CA ALA A 25 5.00 -34.86 14.29
C ALA A 25 3.67 -34.99 13.52
N ASP A 26 2.96 -36.10 13.70
CA ASP A 26 1.65 -36.35 13.10
C ASP A 26 0.61 -35.31 13.56
N ALA A 27 0.59 -35.00 14.86
CA ALA A 27 -0.33 -34.00 15.43
C ALA A 27 -0.05 -32.60 14.89
N VAL A 28 1.22 -32.20 14.76
CA VAL A 28 1.62 -30.91 14.19
C VAL A 28 1.22 -30.81 12.72
N GLU A 29 1.37 -31.89 11.95
CA GLU A 29 0.93 -31.91 10.56
C GLU A 29 -0.60 -31.77 10.45
N ALA A 30 -1.35 -32.51 11.27
CA ALA A 30 -2.80 -32.40 11.33
C ALA A 30 -3.25 -30.97 11.70
N GLN A 31 -2.59 -30.35 12.69
CA GLN A 31 -2.86 -28.97 13.09
C GLN A 31 -2.63 -28.00 11.92
N ARG A 32 -1.50 -28.11 11.21
CA ARG A 32 -1.22 -27.25 10.04
C ARG A 32 -2.29 -27.39 8.95
N ARG A 33 -2.75 -28.61 8.67
CA ARG A 33 -3.82 -28.87 7.70
C ARG A 33 -5.12 -28.20 8.14
N LEU A 34 -5.50 -28.34 9.41
CA LEU A 34 -6.71 -27.72 9.96
C LEU A 34 -6.62 -26.19 9.94
N GLU A 35 -5.48 -25.61 10.28
CA GLU A 35 -5.23 -24.18 10.21
C GLU A 35 -5.39 -23.64 8.77
N SER A 36 -4.89 -24.37 7.78
CA SER A 36 -5.08 -24.02 6.35
C SER A 36 -6.55 -23.99 5.97
N ILE A 37 -7.30 -25.06 6.30
CA ILE A 37 -8.72 -25.18 6.01
C ILE A 37 -9.52 -24.07 6.69
N ILE A 38 -9.23 -23.78 7.97
CA ILE A 38 -9.89 -22.68 8.69
C ILE A 38 -9.58 -21.34 8.01
N GLY A 39 -8.36 -21.14 7.52
CA GLY A 39 -7.97 -19.96 6.76
C GLY A 39 -8.79 -19.80 5.47
N GLU A 40 -8.97 -20.88 4.72
CA GLU A 40 -9.79 -20.91 3.50
C GLU A 40 -11.27 -20.60 3.81
N LEU A 41 -11.87 -21.30 4.77
CA LEU A 41 -13.26 -21.08 5.17
C LEU A 41 -13.51 -19.66 5.69
N ARG A 42 -12.53 -19.07 6.39
CA ARG A 42 -12.61 -17.66 6.83
C ARG A 42 -12.60 -16.72 5.63
N ARG A 43 -11.72 -16.93 4.65
CA ARG A 43 -11.70 -16.12 3.42
C ARG A 43 -12.98 -16.27 2.62
N GLU A 44 -13.53 -17.48 2.49
CA GLU A 44 -14.80 -17.69 1.79
C GLU A 44 -15.97 -16.99 2.51
N ARG A 45 -16.04 -17.10 3.84
CA ARG A 45 -17.14 -16.52 4.62
C ARG A 45 -17.06 -15.00 4.74
N PHE A 46 -15.85 -14.47 4.93
CA PHE A 46 -15.62 -13.06 5.27
C PHE A 46 -14.97 -12.24 4.16
N GLY A 47 -14.32 -12.85 3.18
CA GLY A 47 -13.74 -12.17 2.02
C GLY A 47 -14.76 -11.32 1.27
N PRO A 48 -15.94 -11.85 0.91
CA PRO A 48 -17.01 -11.06 0.30
C PRO A 48 -17.53 -9.90 1.15
N ALA A 49 -17.30 -9.90 2.47
CA ALA A 49 -17.65 -8.79 3.36
C ALA A 49 -16.50 -7.78 3.47
N SER A 50 -15.24 -8.22 3.39
CA SER A 50 -14.05 -7.37 3.43
C SER A 50 -13.74 -6.67 2.10
N GLU A 51 -14.28 -7.16 0.99
CA GLU A 51 -14.09 -6.60 -0.37
C GLU A 51 -15.25 -5.72 -0.83
N LYS A 52 -16.24 -5.47 0.03
CA LYS A 52 -17.32 -4.52 -0.32
C LYS A 52 -16.75 -3.11 -0.32
N LEU A 53 -16.53 -2.58 -1.53
CA LEU A 53 -16.33 -1.15 -1.73
C LEU A 53 -17.61 -0.40 -1.32
N ASP A 54 -17.42 0.71 -0.62
CA ASP A 54 -18.52 1.65 -0.39
C ASP A 54 -19.05 2.13 -1.76
N PRO A 55 -20.36 2.36 -1.94
CA PRO A 55 -20.90 2.91 -3.19
C PRO A 55 -20.18 4.19 -3.67
N GLU A 56 -19.66 5.01 -2.75
CA GLU A 56 -18.85 6.20 -3.10
C GLU A 56 -17.49 5.83 -3.72
N GLN A 57 -16.97 4.61 -3.47
CA GLN A 57 -15.68 4.12 -3.95
C GLN A 57 -15.75 3.35 -5.27
N PHE A 58 -16.95 3.11 -5.83
CA PHE A 58 -17.08 2.37 -7.11
C PHE A 58 -16.41 3.07 -8.30
N ASN A 59 -16.18 4.38 -8.22
CA ASN A 59 -15.48 5.12 -9.26
C ASN A 59 -13.95 4.97 -9.18
N LEU A 60 -13.39 4.55 -8.04
CA LEU A 60 -11.95 4.53 -7.83
C LEU A 60 -11.18 3.67 -8.86
N PRO A 61 -11.64 2.43 -9.19
CA PRO A 61 -10.97 1.64 -10.23
C PRO A 61 -11.09 2.25 -11.64
N LEU A 62 -12.13 3.04 -11.89
CA LEU A 62 -12.31 3.75 -13.17
C LEU A 62 -11.34 4.93 -13.26
N GLU A 63 -11.18 5.69 -12.17
CA GLU A 63 -10.20 6.77 -12.06
C GLU A 63 -8.77 6.25 -12.29
N ASP A 64 -8.40 5.10 -11.72
CA ASP A 64 -7.09 4.48 -11.94
C ASP A 64 -6.83 4.15 -13.42
N VAL A 65 -7.85 3.66 -14.13
CA VAL A 65 -7.78 3.36 -15.57
C VAL A 65 -7.63 4.64 -16.38
N GLU A 66 -8.41 5.68 -16.06
CA GLU A 66 -8.33 6.98 -16.73
C GLU A 66 -6.95 7.63 -16.53
N ILE A 67 -6.37 7.54 -15.33
CA ILE A 67 -5.01 8.01 -15.03
C ILE A 67 -3.99 7.24 -15.89
N ALA A 68 -4.09 5.91 -15.93
CA ALA A 68 -3.18 5.07 -16.71
C ALA A 68 -3.24 5.39 -18.21
N GLN A 69 -4.45 5.62 -18.74
CA GLN A 69 -4.66 6.06 -20.12
C GLN A 69 -4.02 7.43 -20.36
N GLY A 70 -4.25 8.41 -19.48
CA GLY A 70 -3.65 9.74 -19.59
C GLY A 70 -2.12 9.72 -19.59
N ILE A 71 -1.50 8.85 -18.76
CA ILE A 71 -0.04 8.64 -18.76
C ILE A 71 0.43 8.07 -20.10
N LEU A 72 -0.27 7.07 -20.64
CA LEU A 72 0.06 6.46 -21.92
C LEU A 72 -0.06 7.47 -23.07
N GLU A 73 -1.15 8.23 -23.11
CA GLU A 73 -1.40 9.27 -24.11
C GLU A 73 -0.33 10.36 -24.06
N ALA A 74 0.03 10.84 -22.87
CA ALA A 74 1.09 11.83 -22.70
C ALA A 74 2.46 11.30 -23.19
N ALA A 75 2.77 10.03 -22.91
CA ALA A 75 3.97 9.38 -23.40
C ALA A 75 3.97 9.23 -24.94
N GLN A 76 2.85 8.83 -25.53
CA GLN A 76 2.69 8.72 -26.98
C GLN A 76 2.82 10.08 -27.67
N GLU A 77 2.19 11.13 -27.13
CA GLU A 77 2.28 12.49 -27.67
C GLU A 77 3.72 13.00 -27.60
N LYS A 78 4.43 12.73 -26.48
CA LYS A 78 5.85 13.06 -26.36
C LYS A 78 6.71 12.34 -27.41
N ALA A 79 6.45 11.06 -27.65
CA ALA A 79 7.15 10.28 -28.68
C ALA A 79 6.87 10.81 -30.10
N ARG A 80 5.61 11.12 -30.42
CA ARG A 80 5.20 11.72 -31.70
C ARG A 80 5.88 13.07 -31.94
N ARG A 81 5.95 13.93 -30.92
CA ARG A 81 6.66 15.22 -31.01
C ARG A 81 8.16 15.07 -31.26
N ALA A 82 8.79 14.08 -30.62
CA ALA A 82 10.21 13.78 -30.83
C ALA A 82 10.47 13.32 -32.27
N LEU A 83 9.60 12.47 -32.84
CA LEU A 83 9.69 11.99 -34.21
C LEU A 83 9.43 13.09 -35.25
N ASN A 84 8.47 13.98 -34.98
CA ASN A 84 8.07 15.04 -35.91
C ASN A 84 8.96 16.29 -35.86
N GLY A 85 10.10 16.25 -35.15
CA GLY A 85 11.07 17.35 -35.12
C GLY A 85 10.60 18.64 -34.42
N SER A 86 9.50 18.61 -33.65
CA SER A 86 9.02 19.80 -32.91
C SER A 86 9.73 20.02 -31.56
N GLY A 87 10.87 19.33 -31.37
CA GLY A 87 11.59 19.16 -30.09
C GLY A 87 12.28 20.40 -29.50
N THR A 88 11.96 21.62 -29.93
CA THR A 88 12.61 22.84 -29.41
C THR A 88 11.67 24.00 -29.11
N ASN A 89 10.34 23.83 -29.23
CA ASN A 89 9.45 24.81 -28.62
C ASN A 89 9.45 24.55 -27.11
N ALA A 90 10.41 25.18 -26.43
CA ALA A 90 10.39 25.41 -24.99
C ALA A 90 8.93 25.59 -24.56
N GLU A 91 8.51 24.74 -23.61
CA GLU A 91 7.20 24.71 -22.97
C GLU A 91 6.49 26.04 -23.15
N ARG A 92 5.66 26.14 -24.20
CA ARG A 92 5.02 27.40 -24.54
C ARG A 92 4.24 27.78 -23.29
N PRO A 93 4.53 28.93 -22.65
CA PRO A 93 3.94 29.26 -21.36
C PRO A 93 2.43 29.07 -21.52
N ALA A 94 1.85 28.28 -20.61
CA ALA A 94 0.44 27.94 -20.66
C ALA A 94 -0.34 29.21 -21.00
N ARG A 95 -1.16 29.17 -22.06
CA ARG A 95 -2.02 30.28 -22.48
C ARG A 95 -3.08 30.52 -21.39
N ARG A 96 -2.63 31.03 -20.24
CA ARG A 96 -3.49 31.48 -19.17
C ARG A 96 -4.17 32.71 -19.73
N ASN A 97 -5.48 32.62 -19.98
CA ASN A 97 -6.37 33.76 -20.26
C ASN A 97 -6.53 34.68 -19.01
N ARG A 98 -5.47 34.80 -18.21
CA ARG A 98 -5.31 35.82 -17.18
C ARG A 98 -4.33 36.82 -17.78
N GLY A 99 -4.85 37.72 -18.61
CA GLY A 99 -4.05 38.86 -19.06
C GLY A 99 -3.49 39.60 -17.86
N HIS A 100 -2.34 40.26 -18.01
CA HIS A 100 -1.80 41.09 -16.94
C HIS A 100 -2.82 42.17 -16.57
N LEU A 101 -3.00 42.42 -15.27
CA LEU A 101 -3.81 43.53 -14.78
C LEU A 101 -3.24 44.84 -15.36
N PRO A 102 -4.03 45.62 -16.12
CA PRO A 102 -3.61 46.90 -16.69
C PRO A 102 -2.92 47.83 -15.68
N ALA A 103 -1.93 48.60 -16.14
CA ALA A 103 -1.08 49.43 -15.26
C ALA A 103 -1.84 50.51 -14.47
N HIS A 104 -2.99 50.94 -14.96
CA HIS A 104 -3.84 51.96 -14.33
C HIS A 104 -4.77 51.40 -13.24
N LEU A 105 -4.87 50.07 -13.12
CA LEU A 105 -5.66 49.43 -12.08
C LEU A 105 -4.79 49.22 -10.84
N PRO A 106 -5.32 49.50 -9.65
CA PRO A 106 -4.58 49.32 -8.41
C PRO A 106 -4.28 47.84 -8.20
N ARG A 107 -3.02 47.54 -7.89
CA ARG A 107 -2.57 46.22 -7.43
C ARG A 107 -2.73 46.15 -5.93
N ILE A 108 -3.80 45.52 -5.47
CA ILE A 108 -4.05 45.35 -4.04
C ILE A 108 -3.55 43.96 -3.64
N GLU A 109 -2.44 43.90 -2.91
CA GLU A 109 -1.97 42.67 -2.28
C GLU A 109 -2.64 42.52 -0.91
N ARG A 110 -3.32 41.39 -0.69
CA ARG A 110 -3.88 41.05 0.61
C ARG A 110 -3.27 39.74 1.08
N VAL A 111 -2.34 39.83 2.03
CA VAL A 111 -1.78 38.65 2.70
C VAL A 111 -2.77 38.18 3.75
N ILE A 112 -3.22 36.93 3.65
CA ILE A 112 -4.11 36.29 4.62
C ILE A 112 -3.28 35.23 5.34
N GLU A 113 -2.90 35.52 6.58
CA GLU A 113 -2.18 34.57 7.42
C GLU A 113 -3.16 33.76 8.28
N PRO A 114 -2.83 32.50 8.61
CA PRO A 114 -3.61 31.73 9.56
C PRO A 114 -3.53 32.36 10.96
N ALA A 115 -4.61 32.23 11.75
CA ALA A 115 -4.65 32.75 13.12
C ALA A 115 -3.58 32.14 14.05
N SER A 116 -3.08 30.95 13.71
CA SER A 116 -1.96 30.30 14.39
C SER A 116 -1.10 29.54 13.39
N THR A 117 0.21 29.62 13.57
CA THR A 117 1.19 28.82 12.83
C THR A 117 1.51 27.50 13.54
N LEU A 118 0.79 27.14 14.60
CA LEU A 118 0.94 25.84 15.27
C LEU A 118 0.04 24.82 14.58
N CYS A 119 0.58 23.62 14.29
CA CYS A 119 -0.27 22.55 13.77
C CYS A 119 -1.34 22.21 14.82
N PRO A 120 -2.63 22.16 14.45
CA PRO A 120 -3.69 21.68 15.35
C PRO A 120 -3.47 20.23 15.81
N CYS A 121 -2.61 19.49 15.11
CA CYS A 121 -2.17 18.15 15.45
C CYS A 121 -1.03 18.09 16.50
N GLY A 122 -0.50 19.23 16.96
CA GLY A 122 0.56 19.30 17.96
C GLY A 122 1.98 19.00 17.45
N CYS A 123 2.18 18.82 16.14
CA CYS A 123 3.50 18.52 15.57
C CYS A 123 4.48 19.72 15.53
N GLY A 124 4.10 20.85 16.13
CA GLY A 124 4.93 22.04 16.23
C GLY A 124 4.54 23.13 15.23
N GLN A 125 5.51 23.96 14.85
CA GLN A 125 5.31 25.13 13.99
C GLN A 125 5.23 24.71 12.52
N MET A 126 4.21 25.20 11.82
CA MET A 126 4.04 25.01 10.38
C MET A 126 5.08 25.84 9.62
N VAL A 127 5.63 25.25 8.55
CA VAL A 127 6.59 25.90 7.65
C VAL A 127 5.85 26.52 6.47
N LYS A 128 6.25 27.72 6.04
CA LYS A 128 5.72 28.34 4.84
C LYS A 128 6.22 27.58 3.60
N ILE A 129 5.29 27.06 2.80
CA ILE A 129 5.57 26.42 1.51
C ILE A 129 5.25 27.44 0.41
N GLY A 130 6.24 27.78 -0.41
CA GLY A 130 6.11 28.78 -1.49
C GLY A 130 7.25 29.78 -1.47
#